data_AF-A0AA43JFG7-F1
#
_entry.id   AF-A0AA43JFG7-F1
#
_cell.length_a   1.000
_cell.length_b   1.000
_cell.length_c   1.000
_cell.angle_alpha   90.00
_cell.angle_beta   90.00
_cell.angle_gamma   90.00
#
_symmetry.space_group_name_H-M   'P 1'
#
loop_
_entity.id
_entity.type
_entity.pdbx_description
1 polymer ?
#
loop_
_entity_poly.entity_id
_entity_poly.type
_entity_poly.pdbx_seq_one_letter_code
_entity_poly.pdbx_strand_id
1 'polypeptide(L)'
;MRIRSLLAGTTALASLAGAAVTFLWQGITYLQSSSWPKLSVATALRWLDGRSWALLARDWPEAYRTLDGIPLSLALLGLAAVAYVVAKLGAD
;
A
#
# COMPACT_ATOMS: atom_id res chain seq x y z
N MET A 1 -12.87 23.47 -2.35
CA MET A 1 -13.05 22.38 -1.36
C MET A 1 -13.59 21.07 -1.97
N ARG A 2 -14.70 21.05 -2.72
CA ARG A 2 -15.30 19.82 -3.28
C ARG A 2 -14.35 18.86 -4.05
N ILE A 3 -13.45 19.39 -4.89
CA ILE A 3 -12.51 18.55 -5.67
C ILE A 3 -11.53 17.79 -4.77
N ARG A 4 -11.07 18.40 -3.67
CA ARG A 4 -10.14 17.76 -2.72
C ARG A 4 -10.81 16.61 -1.96
N SER A 5 -12.05 16.80 -1.53
CA SER A 5 -12.84 15.76 -0.84
C SER A 5 -13.17 14.58 -1.77
N LEU A 6 -13.50 14.85 -3.04
CA LEU A 6 -13.73 13.80 -4.04
C LEU A 6 -12.47 12.97 -4.33
N LEU A 7 -11.32 13.61 -4.50
CA LEU A 7 -10.04 12.91 -4.71
C LEU A 7 -9.62 12.09 -3.49
N ALA A 8 -9.88 12.60 -2.28
CA ALA A 8 -9.62 11.87 -1.05
C ALA A 8 -10.54 10.64 -0.92
N GLY A 9 -11.83 10.78 -1.25
CA GLY A 9 -12.79 9.68 -1.23
C GLY A 9 -12.46 8.57 -2.22
N THR A 10 -12.09 8.91 -3.46
CA THR A 10 -11.68 7.90 -4.47
C THR A 10 -10.37 7.21 -4.08
N THR A 11 -9.43 7.95 -3.50
CA THR A 11 -8.17 7.38 -2.98
C THR A 11 -8.42 6.40 -1.83
N ALA A 12 -9.32 6.73 -0.90
CA ALA A 12 -9.69 5.84 0.20
C ALA A 12 -10.31 4.53 -0.30
N LEU A 13 -11.25 4.61 -1.24
CA LEU A 13 -11.90 3.45 -1.85
C LEU A 13 -10.90 2.59 -2.62
N ALA A 14 -10.05 3.20 -3.46
CA ALA A 14 -9.03 2.48 -4.22
C ALA A 14 -8.02 1.77 -3.31
N SER A 15 -7.65 2.40 -2.19
CA SER A 15 -6.72 1.83 -1.21
C SER A 15 -7.33 0.66 -0.44
N LEU A 16 -8.60 0.78 -0.02
CA LEU A 16 -9.34 -0.32 0.59
C LEU A 16 -9.49 -1.51 -0.36
N ALA A 17 -9.87 -1.25 -1.61
CA ALA A 17 -9.98 -2.29 -2.62
C ALA A 17 -8.62 -2.99 -2.86
N GLY A 18 -7.54 -2.21 -2.98
CA GLY A 18 -6.18 -2.76 -3.09
C GLY A 18 -5.77 -3.59 -1.87
N ALA A 19 -6.08 -3.14 -0.65
CA ALA A 19 -5.79 -3.88 0.58
C ALA A 19 -6.53 -5.22 0.62
N ALA A 20 -7.82 -5.22 0.25
CA ALA A 20 -8.63 -6.42 0.19
C ALA A 20 -8.09 -7.41 -0.85
N VAL A 21 -7.80 -6.94 -2.08
CA VAL A 21 -7.27 -7.78 -3.16
C VAL A 21 -5.93 -8.39 -2.80
N THR A 22 -5.02 -7.61 -2.23
CA THR A 22 -3.69 -8.11 -1.82
C THR A 22 -3.81 -9.14 -0.71
N PHE A 23 -4.65 -8.91 0.30
CA PHE A 23 -4.90 -9.87 1.37
C PHE A 23 -5.57 -11.15 0.88
N LEU A 24 -6.59 -11.03 0.02
CA LEU A 24 -7.27 -12.16 -0.61
C LEU A 24 -6.30 -13.01 -1.44
N TRP A 25 -5.46 -12.37 -2.24
CA TRP A 25 -4.44 -13.07 -3.02
C TRP A 25 -3.46 -13.81 -2.11
N GLN A 26 -2.95 -13.17 -1.05
CA GLN A 26 -2.08 -13.83 -0.06
C GLN A 26 -2.76 -15.04 0.57
N GLY A 27 -4.05 -14.93 0.91
CA GLY A 27 -4.85 -16.03 1.45
C GLY A 27 -5.02 -17.19 0.46
N ILE A 28 -5.33 -16.91 -0.80
CA ILE A 28 -5.43 -17.94 -1.86
C ILE A 28 -4.09 -18.64 -2.06
N THR A 29 -3.00 -17.88 -2.15
CA THR A 29 -1.65 -18.45 -2.29
C THR A 29 -1.25 -19.26 -1.06
N TYR A 30 -1.64 -18.85 0.14
CA TYR A 30 -1.44 -19.63 1.35
C TYR A 30 -2.16 -20.98 1.28
N LEU A 31 -3.43 -21.00 0.84
CA LEU A 31 -4.19 -22.25 0.68
C LEU A 31 -3.57 -23.20 -0.36
N GLN A 32 -2.87 -22.65 -1.36
CA GLN A 32 -2.23 -23.44 -2.42
C GLN A 32 -0.81 -23.93 -2.06
N SER A 33 -0.05 -23.12 -1.32
CA SER A 33 1.38 -23.35 -1.07
C SER A 33 1.71 -23.72 0.38
N SER A 34 0.73 -23.65 1.30
CA SER A 34 0.92 -23.76 2.75
C SER A 34 1.96 -22.77 3.32
N SER A 35 2.26 -21.70 2.58
CA SER A 35 3.24 -20.68 2.96
C SER A 35 2.61 -19.30 2.79
N TRP A 36 2.78 -18.42 3.77
CA TRP A 36 2.24 -17.06 3.68
C TRP A 36 3.20 -16.17 2.88
N PRO A 37 2.85 -15.75 1.64
CA PRO A 37 3.77 -14.97 0.82
C PRO A 37 3.96 -13.57 1.40
N LYS A 38 5.22 -13.15 1.53
CA LYS A 38 5.57 -11.79 1.97
C LYS A 38 5.37 -10.81 0.82
N LEU A 39 4.32 -9.99 0.91
CA LEU A 39 4.10 -8.81 0.07
C LEU A 39 4.33 -7.55 0.90
N SER A 40 5.48 -6.92 0.70
CA SER A 40 5.86 -5.68 1.34
C SER A 40 5.59 -4.47 0.44
N VAL A 41 5.63 -3.28 1.03
CA VAL A 41 5.57 -2.02 0.27
C VAL A 41 6.74 -1.95 -0.72
N ALA A 42 7.93 -2.41 -0.32
CA ALA A 42 9.08 -2.48 -1.23
C ALA A 42 8.80 -3.37 -2.46
N THR A 43 8.13 -4.52 -2.29
CA THR A 43 7.74 -5.38 -3.42
C THR A 43 6.80 -4.68 -4.39
N ALA A 44 5.76 -3.99 -3.87
CA ALA A 44 4.82 -3.26 -4.71
C ALA A 44 5.50 -2.12 -5.48
N LEU A 45 6.41 -1.40 -4.82
CA LEU A 45 7.10 -0.28 -5.45
C LEU A 45 8.15 -0.75 -6.48
N ARG A 46 8.77 -1.92 -6.28
CA ARG A 46 9.61 -2.57 -7.30
C ARG A 46 8.83 -2.91 -8.57
N TRP A 47 7.53 -3.23 -8.47
CA TRP A 47 6.68 -3.45 -9.64
C TRP A 47 6.39 -2.17 -10.42
N LEU A 48 6.34 -1.02 -9.74
CA LEU A 48 6.10 0.28 -10.38
C LEU A 48 7.36 0.82 -11.05
N ASP A 49 8.49 0.80 -10.35
CA ASP A 49 9.77 1.26 -10.90
C ASP A 49 10.94 0.54 -10.25
N GLY A 50 11.29 -0.61 -10.83
CA GLY A 50 12.39 -1.45 -10.33
C GLY A 50 13.76 -0.78 -10.39
N ARG A 51 13.97 0.22 -11.27
CA ARG A 51 15.28 0.84 -11.48
C ARG A 51 15.57 1.88 -10.42
N SER A 52 14.59 2.74 -10.13
CA SER A 52 14.67 3.72 -9.04
C SER A 52 14.70 3.03 -7.67
N TRP A 53 14.00 1.90 -7.53
CA TRP A 53 14.04 1.11 -6.29
C TRP A 53 15.37 0.39 -6.04
N ALA A 54 16.05 -0.06 -7.10
CA ALA A 54 17.39 -0.63 -6.96
C ALA A 54 18.41 0.41 -6.49
N LEU A 55 18.27 1.67 -6.93
CA LEU A 55 19.10 2.78 -6.46
C LEU A 55 18.80 3.12 -5.01
N LEU A 56 17.52 3.18 -4.61
CA LEU A 56 17.16 3.46 -3.22
C LEU A 56 17.67 2.40 -2.24
N ALA A 57 17.68 1.12 -2.64
CA ALA A 57 18.26 0.04 -1.85
C ALA A 57 19.79 0.19 -1.66
N ARG A 58 20.47 0.83 -2.61
CA ARG A 58 21.91 1.08 -2.59
C ARG A 58 22.26 2.33 -1.81
N ASP A 59 21.54 3.42 -2.06
CA ASP A 59 21.83 4.75 -1.54
C ASP A 59 21.24 4.96 -0.15
N TRP A 60 20.13 4.29 0.18
CA TRP A 60 19.47 4.38 1.49
C TRP A 60 18.93 3.04 2.01
N PRO A 61 19.82 2.12 2.44
CA PRO A 61 19.46 0.76 2.80
C PRO A 61 18.53 0.67 4.02
N GLU A 62 18.56 1.63 4.94
CA GLU A 62 17.68 1.65 6.11
C GLU A 62 16.22 1.90 5.72
N ALA A 63 15.96 2.91 4.88
CA ALA A 63 14.62 3.18 4.37
C ALA A 63 14.05 2.00 3.59
N TYR A 64 14.91 1.32 2.80
CA TYR A 64 14.53 0.09 2.11
C TYR A 64 14.07 -1.01 3.10
N ARG A 65 14.83 -1.27 4.17
CA ARG A 65 14.45 -2.29 5.18
C ARG A 65 13.15 -1.94 5.89
N THR A 66 12.91 -0.67 6.21
CA THR A 66 11.64 -0.25 6.81
C THR A 66 10.47 -0.51 5.87
N LEU A 67 10.60 -0.17 4.60
CA LEU A 67 9.54 -0.37 3.60
C LEU A 67 9.36 -1.85 3.23
N ASP A 68 10.41 -2.66 3.34
CA ASP A 68 10.32 -4.11 3.19
C ASP A 68 9.69 -4.80 4.42
N GLY A 69 9.82 -4.20 5.60
CA GLY A 69 9.19 -4.68 6.83
C GLY A 69 7.68 -4.43 6.91
N ILE A 70 7.15 -3.48 6.13
CA ILE A 70 5.73 -3.10 6.18
C ILE A 70 4.91 -3.97 5.21
N PRO A 71 3.91 -4.73 5.70
CA PRO A 71 2.97 -5.46 4.84
C PRO A 71 2.16 -4.50 3.97
N LEU A 72 2.06 -4.81 2.68
CA LEU A 72 1.37 -3.96 1.70
C LEU A 72 -0.10 -3.71 2.06
N SER A 73 -0.80 -4.73 2.58
CA SER A 73 -2.20 -4.62 3.01
C SER A 73 -2.39 -3.63 4.15
N LEU A 74 -1.45 -3.59 5.12
CA LEU A 74 -1.47 -2.62 6.22
C LEU A 74 -1.17 -1.20 5.72
N ALA A 75 -0.21 -1.05 4.81
CA ALA A 75 0.10 0.26 4.23
C ALA A 75 -1.10 0.85 3.47
N LEU A 76 -1.80 0.02 2.70
CA LEU A 76 -3.01 0.41 1.97
C LEU A 76 -4.18 0.75 2.89
N LEU A 77 -4.35 0.00 3.99
CA LEU A 77 -5.31 0.35 5.05
C LEU A 77 -4.99 1.70 5.71
N GLY A 78 -3.72 1.94 6.01
CA GLY A 78 -3.26 3.23 6.55
C GLY A 78 -3.54 4.39 5.60
N LEU A 79 -3.24 4.21 4.30
CA LEU A 79 -3.55 5.21 3.27
C LEU A 79 -5.06 5.48 3.19
N ALA A 80 -5.87 4.43 3.25
CA ALA A 80 -7.32 4.55 3.22
C ALA A 80 -7.85 5.34 4.42
N ALA A 81 -7.31 5.08 5.62
CA ALA A 81 -7.68 5.80 6.83
C ALA A 81 -7.33 7.30 6.74
N VAL A 82 -6.12 7.62 6.28
CA VAL A 82 -5.69 9.02 6.08
C VAL A 82 -6.57 9.72 5.04
N ALA A 83 -6.82 9.06 3.91
CA ALA A 83 -7.67 9.60 2.84
C ALA A 83 -9.11 9.83 3.32
N TYR A 84 -9.66 8.92 4.14
CA TYR A 84 -10.97 9.09 4.77
C TYR A 84 -11.00 10.29 5.72
N VAL A 85 -9.99 10.45 6.58
CA VAL A 85 -9.88 11.59 7.51
C VAL A 85 -9.83 12.91 6.74
N VAL A 86 -9.04 12.99 5.67
CA VAL A 86 -8.97 14.18 4.81
C VAL A 86 -10.30 14.46 4.11
N ALA A 87 -10.99 13.42 3.63
CA ALA A 87 -12.30 13.58 3.01
C ALA A 87 -13.35 14.11 3.99
N LYS A 88 -13.28 13.66 5.25
CA LYS A 88 -14.21 14.05 6.33
C LYS A 88 -13.91 15.45 6.87
N LEU A 89 -12.67 15.74 7.23
CA LEU A 89 -12.26 17.04 7.78
C LEU A 89 -12.19 18.16 6.74
N GLY A 90 -12.03 17.84 5.45
CA GLY A 90 -12.03 18.82 4.37
C GLY A 90 -13.42 19.14 3.80
N ALA A 91 -14.47 18.53 4.36
CA ALA A 91 -15.87 18.76 4.00
C ALA A 91 -16.61 19.71 4.96
N ASP A 92 -16.04 19.93 6.17
CA ASP A 92 -16.43 20.98 7.12
C ASP A 92 -15.81 22.34 6.73
#